data_AF-A0A7V4PPI9-F1
#
_entry.id   AF-A0A7V4PPI9-F1
#
_cell.length_a   1.000
_cell.length_b   1.000
_cell.length_c   1.000
_cell.angle_alpha   90.00
_cell.angle_beta   90.00
_cell.angle_gamma   90.00
#
_symmetry.space_group_name_H-M   'P 1'
#
loop_
_entity.id
_entity.type
_entity.pdbx_description
1 polymer ?
#
loop_
_entity_poly.entity_id
_entity_poly.type
_entity_poly.pdbx_seq_one_letter_code
_entity_poly.pdbx_strand_id
1 'polypeptide(L)'
;MPETSCASLDLTPNFVKPISDGQCRCYLTETLYNRSSSAAVKEPRGTRLFSAPLLLFVLALPLVLSCAALPHGARTAAAERLTILHLNDLHGQLEPLGGDKEKRVGGAARLAALVQRIRAENERLGHATLLLIAGDLFLGSPLSALYKGEVELEFLNRLRPDAMTLGNH
;
A
#
# COMPACT_ATOMS: atom_id res chain seq x y z
N MET A 1 28.36 -3.45 -29.64
CA MET A 1 29.04 -2.19 -29.27
C MET A 1 29.86 -1.73 -30.46
N PRO A 2 30.03 -0.41 -30.72
CA PRO A 2 29.91 0.76 -29.83
C PRO A 2 28.58 1.51 -30.01
N GLU A 3 27.93 2.14 -29.03
CA GLU A 3 28.26 3.18 -28.03
C GLU A 3 27.93 4.62 -28.48
N THR A 4 27.44 5.40 -27.50
CA THR A 4 27.07 6.83 -27.46
C THR A 4 25.66 7.17 -27.96
N SER A 5 24.84 8.00 -27.30
CA SER A 5 24.93 8.77 -26.07
C SER A 5 23.50 9.28 -25.77
N CYS A 6 22.97 9.09 -24.56
CA CYS A 6 21.83 9.85 -24.08
C CYS A 6 22.32 10.75 -22.94
N ALA A 7 22.39 12.04 -23.28
CA ALA A 7 22.75 13.12 -22.39
C ALA A 7 21.79 13.18 -21.19
N SER A 8 22.38 13.02 -20.01
CA SER A 8 22.20 13.87 -18.84
C SER A 8 21.08 14.92 -18.90
N LEU A 9 20.01 14.68 -18.13
CA LEU A 9 19.22 15.74 -17.53
C LEU A 9 19.50 15.72 -16.03
N ASP A 10 20.39 16.64 -15.64
CA ASP A 10 20.77 16.96 -14.27
C ASP A 10 19.53 17.28 -13.42
N LEU A 11 19.24 16.40 -12.48
CA LEU A 11 18.47 16.75 -11.29
C LEU A 11 19.48 17.07 -10.18
N THR A 12 19.53 18.34 -9.81
CA THR A 12 20.40 18.92 -8.78
C THR A 12 20.41 18.10 -7.46
N PRO A 13 21.56 17.90 -6.81
CA PRO A 13 21.67 17.11 -5.60
C PRO A 13 21.45 18.00 -4.38
N ASN A 14 20.19 18.19 -3.98
CA ASN A 14 19.89 18.82 -2.70
C ASN A 14 18.66 18.16 -2.08
N PHE A 15 18.72 16.86 -1.81
CA PHE A 15 17.97 16.23 -0.70
C PHE A 15 18.45 14.79 -0.40
N VAL A 16 19.74 14.50 -0.55
CA VAL A 16 20.35 13.26 -0.05
C VAL A 16 21.69 13.61 0.59
N LYS A 17 21.74 13.63 1.93
CA LYS A 17 23.01 13.60 2.65
C LYS A 17 23.50 12.15 2.68
N PRO A 18 24.77 11.86 2.33
CA PRO A 18 25.36 10.56 2.61
C PRO A 18 25.66 10.49 4.11
N ILE A 19 25.02 9.55 4.81
CA ILE A 19 25.41 9.16 6.17
C ILE A 19 25.96 7.74 6.07
N SER A 20 27.24 7.64 6.40
CA SER A 20 27.96 6.41 6.72
C SER A 20 27.15 5.61 7.74
N ASP A 21 26.98 4.31 7.45
CA ASP A 21 26.34 3.32 8.30
C ASP A 21 24.80 3.37 8.37
N GLY A 22 24.16 3.39 7.20
CA GLY A 22 23.22 2.32 6.81
C GLY A 22 21.94 2.03 7.62
N GLN A 23 21.54 2.84 8.61
CA GLN A 23 20.26 2.67 9.31
C GLN A 23 19.48 3.98 9.44
N CYS A 24 18.37 4.08 8.70
CA CYS A 24 17.30 5.02 9.01
C CYS A 24 16.40 4.41 10.09
N ARG A 25 16.34 5.06 11.25
CA ARG A 25 15.47 4.69 12.36
C ARG A 25 14.24 5.60 12.32
N CYS A 26 13.11 5.08 11.88
CA CYS A 26 11.80 5.72 11.99
C CYS A 26 11.06 5.17 13.22
N TYR A 27 10.44 6.07 13.99
CA TYR A 27 9.69 5.72 15.19
C TYR A 27 8.44 4.92 14.83
N LEU A 28 8.43 3.64 15.19
CA LEU A 28 7.30 2.73 15.13
C LEU A 28 6.49 2.85 16.42
N THR A 29 5.24 3.31 16.32
CA THR A 29 4.20 2.85 17.26
C THR A 29 3.53 1.65 16.60
N GLU A 30 3.97 0.44 16.94
CA GLU A 30 3.31 -0.78 16.52
C GLU A 30 2.05 -1.00 17.36
N THR A 31 0.88 -0.91 16.73
CA THR A 31 -0.34 -1.49 17.29
C THR A 31 -0.63 -2.77 16.50
N LEU A 32 -0.12 -3.89 17.03
CA LEU A 32 -0.43 -5.23 16.51
C LEU A 32 -1.86 -5.60 16.89
N TYR A 33 -2.80 -5.53 15.94
CA TYR A 33 -4.16 -6.04 16.10
C TYR A 33 -4.17 -7.56 15.86
N ASN A 34 -4.05 -8.35 16.92
CA ASN A 34 -4.18 -9.80 16.89
C ASN A 34 -5.56 -10.22 17.41
N ARG A 35 -6.43 -10.70 16.51
CA ARG A 35 -7.76 -11.19 16.86
C ARG A 35 -7.71 -12.69 17.18
N SER A 36 -7.40 -13.02 18.43
CA SER A 36 -7.58 -14.38 18.96
C SER A 36 -8.94 -14.49 19.64
N SER A 37 -9.87 -15.22 19.02
CA SER A 37 -11.19 -15.52 19.60
C SER A 37 -11.10 -16.80 20.42
N SER A 38 -10.89 -16.68 21.74
CA SER A 38 -11.03 -17.80 22.67
C SER A 38 -12.49 -17.97 23.08
N ALA A 39 -13.17 -18.97 22.51
CA ALA A 39 -14.43 -19.47 23.04
C ALA A 39 -14.12 -20.57 24.07
N ALA A 40 -14.50 -20.33 25.33
CA ALA A 40 -14.40 -21.31 26.41
C ALA A 40 -15.43 -22.43 26.20
N VAL A 41 -14.95 -23.64 25.92
CA VAL A 41 -15.78 -24.84 25.82
C VAL A 41 -15.95 -25.45 27.21
N LYS A 42 -17.20 -25.72 27.58
CA LYS A 42 -17.65 -26.24 28.87
C LYS A 42 -17.56 -27.77 28.89
N GLU A 43 -16.83 -28.31 29.87
CA GLU A 43 -16.67 -29.75 30.13
C GLU A 43 -18.01 -30.45 30.45
N PRO A 44 -18.35 -31.60 29.83
CA PRO A 44 -19.46 -32.44 30.26
C PRO A 44 -19.01 -33.51 31.27
N ARG A 45 -19.84 -33.67 32.31
CA ARG A 45 -19.72 -34.70 33.35
C ARG A 45 -19.99 -36.09 32.79
N GLY A 46 -19.32 -37.07 33.40
CA GLY A 46 -19.14 -38.41 32.88
C GLY A 46 -20.39 -39.29 32.77
N THR A 47 -20.22 -40.33 31.94
CA THR A 47 -20.94 -41.60 32.04
C THR A 47 -19.95 -42.72 31.72
N ARG A 48 -19.82 -43.69 32.63
CA ARG A 48 -19.13 -44.96 32.35
C ARG A 48 -20.07 -45.84 31.54
N LEU A 49 -19.63 -46.48 30.46
CA LEU A 49 -19.95 -47.90 30.16
C LEU A 49 -19.25 -48.42 28.89
N PHE A 50 -18.35 -49.39 29.12
CA PHE A 50 -18.00 -50.59 28.34
C PHE A 50 -17.41 -50.54 26.90
N SER A 51 -16.21 -51.12 26.82
CA SER A 51 -15.64 -51.96 25.74
C SER A 51 -15.50 -51.40 24.30
N ALA A 52 -14.91 -50.23 24.12
CA ALA A 52 -14.42 -49.80 22.80
C ALA A 52 -13.05 -49.06 22.77
N PRO A 53 -12.09 -49.26 23.70
CA PRO A 53 -10.85 -48.47 23.68
C PRO A 53 -9.98 -48.83 22.46
N LEU A 54 -10.04 -50.08 21.99
CA LEU A 54 -9.21 -50.56 20.88
C LEU A 54 -9.72 -50.06 19.51
N LEU A 55 -11.04 -50.08 19.29
CA LEU A 55 -11.64 -49.65 18.02
C LEU A 55 -11.50 -48.13 17.81
N LEU A 56 -11.63 -47.35 18.90
CA LEU A 56 -11.40 -45.90 18.88
C LEU A 56 -9.93 -45.59 18.60
N PHE A 57 -8.99 -46.37 19.17
CA PHE A 57 -7.55 -46.22 18.90
C PHE A 57 -7.20 -46.55 17.44
N VAL A 58 -7.77 -47.63 16.88
CA VAL A 58 -7.49 -48.07 15.50
C VAL A 58 -8.04 -47.09 14.46
N LEU A 59 -9.14 -46.38 14.74
CA LEU A 59 -9.67 -45.33 13.87
C LEU A 59 -9.00 -43.96 14.10
N ALA A 60 -8.59 -43.65 15.33
CA ALA A 60 -7.92 -42.38 15.65
C ALA A 60 -6.46 -42.33 15.18
N LEU A 61 -5.73 -43.46 15.23
CA LEU A 61 -4.32 -43.52 14.86
C LEU A 61 -4.04 -43.12 13.39
N PRO A 62 -4.75 -43.63 12.36
CA PRO A 62 -4.56 -43.20 10.98
C PRO A 62 -5.01 -41.74 10.75
N LEU A 63 -6.00 -41.24 11.50
CA LEU A 63 -6.44 -39.85 11.43
C LEU A 63 -5.38 -38.89 12.00
N VAL A 64 -4.76 -39.25 13.11
CA VAL A 64 -3.66 -38.49 13.71
C VAL A 64 -2.40 -38.54 12.84
N LEU A 65 -2.07 -39.71 12.26
CA LEU A 65 -0.97 -39.82 11.29
C LEU A 65 -1.23 -38.99 10.01
N SER A 66 -2.47 -38.94 9.52
CA SER A 66 -2.84 -38.14 8.35
C SER A 66 -2.72 -36.63 8.63
N CYS A 67 -3.06 -36.17 9.82
CA CYS A 67 -2.83 -34.77 10.24
C CYS A 67 -1.35 -34.42 10.38
N ALA A 68 -0.50 -35.36 10.79
CA ALA A 68 0.95 -35.15 10.93
C ALA A 68 1.70 -35.18 9.59
N ALA A 69 1.12 -35.76 8.54
CA ALA A 69 1.70 -35.84 7.20
C ALA A 69 1.41 -34.63 6.31
N LEU A 70 0.59 -33.67 6.77
CA LEU A 70 0.43 -32.41 6.08
C LEU A 70 1.75 -31.63 6.19
N PRO A 71 2.41 -31.29 5.06
CA PRO A 71 3.55 -30.40 5.13
C PRO A 71 3.05 -29.08 5.70
N HIS A 72 3.38 -28.82 6.97
CA HIS A 72 3.44 -27.48 7.53
C HIS A 72 4.58 -26.78 6.83
N GLY A 73 4.36 -26.43 5.55
CA GLY A 73 5.16 -25.46 4.85
C GLY A 73 4.98 -24.18 5.63
N ALA A 74 5.89 -23.92 6.56
CA ALA A 74 6.11 -22.59 7.09
C ALA A 74 6.40 -21.73 5.87
N ARG A 75 5.35 -21.11 5.31
CA ARG A 75 5.51 -20.05 4.33
C ARG A 75 6.28 -18.99 5.09
N THR A 76 7.58 -18.91 4.86
CA THR A 76 8.32 -17.69 5.17
C THR A 76 7.56 -16.61 4.43
N ALA A 77 6.81 -15.77 5.15
CA ALA A 77 6.10 -14.67 4.53
C ALA A 77 7.16 -13.87 3.78
N ALA A 78 7.15 -13.97 2.46
CA ALA A 78 8.01 -13.14 1.65
C ALA A 78 7.68 -11.69 2.04
N ALA A 79 8.69 -10.86 2.23
CA ALA A 79 8.46 -9.47 2.59
C ALA A 79 7.59 -8.81 1.51
N GLU A 80 6.32 -8.58 1.83
CA GLU A 80 5.39 -7.94 0.90
C GLU A 80 5.77 -6.45 0.80
N ARG A 81 5.90 -5.96 -0.43
CA ARG A 81 6.24 -4.56 -0.68
C ARG A 81 4.96 -3.78 -0.98
N LEU A 82 4.73 -2.74 -0.18
CA LEU A 82 3.67 -1.77 -0.37
C LEU A 82 4.28 -0.42 -0.77
N THR A 83 3.79 0.16 -1.86
CA THR A 83 4.10 1.52 -2.28
C THR A 83 2.95 2.44 -1.92
N ILE A 84 3.22 3.51 -1.18
CA ILE A 84 2.23 4.55 -0.86
C ILE A 84 2.56 5.80 -1.65
N LEU A 85 1.65 6.19 -2.54
CA LEU A 85 1.65 7.47 -3.22
C LEU A 85 0.71 8.39 -2.46
N HIS A 86 1.15 9.61 -2.16
CA HIS A 86 0.32 10.55 -1.42
C HIS A 86 0.33 11.94 -2.07
N LEU A 87 -0.78 12.66 -1.93
CA LEU A 87 -0.96 14.03 -2.38
C LEU A 87 -1.65 14.84 -1.28
N ASN A 88 -1.30 16.11 -1.16
CA ASN A 88 -1.94 17.07 -0.27
C ASN A 88 -1.89 18.48 -0.89
N ASP A 89 -2.75 19.38 -0.40
CA ASP A 89 -2.69 20.82 -0.68
C ASP A 89 -2.60 21.14 -2.18
N LEU A 90 -3.36 20.43 -3.01
CA LEU A 90 -3.40 20.70 -4.45
C LEU A 90 -4.00 22.07 -4.74
N HIS A 91 -4.95 22.54 -3.91
CA HIS A 91 -5.54 23.88 -4.00
C HIS A 91 -6.00 24.26 -5.43
N GLY A 92 -6.52 23.29 -6.17
CA GLY A 92 -6.96 23.45 -7.56
C GLY A 92 -5.85 23.70 -8.57
N GLN A 93 -4.57 23.49 -8.22
CA GLN A 93 -3.42 23.69 -9.10
C GLN A 93 -3.26 22.52 -10.09
N LEU A 94 -4.21 22.42 -11.02
CA LEU A 94 -4.23 21.37 -12.06
C LEU A 94 -3.27 21.70 -13.21
N GLU A 95 -2.88 22.96 -13.37
CA GLU A 95 -1.90 23.37 -14.36
C GLU A 95 -0.47 23.37 -13.78
N PRO A 96 0.57 23.11 -14.60
CA PRO A 96 1.95 23.21 -14.14
C PRO A 96 2.29 24.65 -13.70
N LEU A 97 3.03 24.76 -12.60
CA LEU A 97 3.61 26.03 -12.13
C LEU A 97 4.97 26.26 -12.79
N GLY A 98 5.30 27.52 -13.08
CA GLY A 98 6.60 27.92 -13.64
C GLY A 98 6.57 28.36 -15.11
N GLY A 99 7.63 29.02 -15.54
CA GLY A 99 7.74 29.64 -16.88
C GLY A 99 8.05 28.66 -18.01
N ASP A 100 9.24 28.80 -18.62
CA ASP A 100 9.69 27.99 -19.75
C ASP A 100 9.48 26.49 -19.53
N LYS A 101 9.33 25.75 -20.64
CA LYS A 101 8.94 24.32 -20.64
C LYS A 101 9.75 23.45 -19.67
N GLU A 102 11.04 23.75 -19.47
CA GLU A 102 11.94 22.99 -18.59
C GLU A 102 11.78 23.29 -17.10
N LYS A 103 11.23 24.46 -16.74
CA LYS A 103 11.07 24.89 -15.35
C LYS A 103 9.67 24.60 -14.79
N ARG A 104 8.82 23.92 -15.56
CA ARG A 104 7.45 23.61 -15.15
C ARG A 104 7.41 22.46 -14.16
N VAL A 105 6.73 22.67 -13.03
CA VAL A 105 6.54 21.69 -11.95
C VAL A 105 5.06 21.38 -11.76
N GLY A 106 4.76 20.16 -11.31
CA GLY A 106 3.38 19.74 -11.01
C GLY A 106 2.48 19.60 -12.25
N GLY A 107 1.19 19.88 -12.03
CA GLY A 107 0.13 19.73 -13.01
C GLY A 107 -0.51 18.33 -13.03
N ALA A 108 -1.83 18.31 -13.19
CA ALA A 108 -2.68 17.13 -13.16
C ALA A 108 -2.26 16.06 -14.18
N ALA A 109 -1.93 16.47 -15.41
CA ALA A 109 -1.53 15.56 -16.47
C ALA A 109 -0.21 14.81 -16.14
N ARG A 110 0.79 15.54 -15.63
CA ARG A 110 2.09 14.94 -15.25
C ARG A 110 1.92 14.01 -14.06
N LEU A 111 1.14 14.45 -13.07
CA LEU A 111 0.84 13.66 -11.89
C LEU A 111 0.11 12.36 -12.25
N ALA A 112 -0.94 12.42 -13.07
CA ALA A 112 -1.67 11.24 -13.53
C ALA A 112 -0.75 10.26 -14.29
N ALA A 113 0.10 10.78 -15.18
CA ALA A 113 1.07 9.95 -15.90
C ALA A 113 2.08 9.27 -14.96
N LEU A 114 2.56 9.98 -13.92
CA LEU A 114 3.48 9.42 -12.94
C LEU A 114 2.80 8.31 -12.12
N VAL A 115 1.59 8.56 -11.61
CA VAL A 115 0.80 7.56 -10.86
C VAL A 115 0.56 6.31 -11.71
N GLN A 116 0.16 6.47 -12.97
CA GLN A 116 -0.08 5.34 -13.87
C GLN A 116 1.19 4.53 -14.12
N ARG A 117 2.33 5.20 -14.36
CA ARG A 117 3.62 4.52 -14.54
C ARG A 117 4.02 3.72 -13.32
N ILE A 118 3.91 4.29 -12.12
CA ILE A 118 4.28 3.61 -10.88
C ILE A 118 3.35 2.42 -10.61
N ARG A 119 2.03 2.59 -10.81
CA ARG A 119 1.07 1.48 -10.67
C ARG A 119 1.39 0.32 -11.60
N ALA A 120 1.65 0.61 -12.88
CA ALA A 120 2.00 -0.42 -13.86
C ALA A 120 3.33 -1.12 -13.54
N GLU A 121 4.33 -0.37 -13.09
CA GLU A 121 5.62 -0.94 -12.66
C GLU A 121 5.45 -1.86 -11.45
N ASN A 122 4.72 -1.42 -10.44
CA ASN A 122 4.46 -2.21 -9.24
C ASN A 122 3.63 -3.44 -9.53
N GLU A 123 2.62 -3.35 -10.39
CA GLU A 123 1.83 -4.51 -10.84
C GLU A 123 2.72 -5.56 -11.51
N ARG A 124 3.64 -5.14 -12.40
CA ARG A 124 4.62 -6.03 -13.04
C ARG A 124 5.55 -6.73 -12.03
N LEU A 125 5.87 -6.07 -10.93
CA LEU A 125 6.73 -6.58 -9.87
C LEU A 125 5.96 -7.36 -8.78
N GLY A 126 4.62 -7.39 -8.84
CA GLY A 126 3.79 -8.00 -7.80
C GLY A 126 3.72 -7.19 -6.50
N HIS A 127 3.99 -5.89 -6.54
CA HIS A 127 3.92 -4.99 -5.40
C HIS A 127 2.55 -4.32 -5.29
N ALA A 128 2.04 -4.17 -4.07
CA ALA A 128 0.83 -3.41 -3.82
C ALA A 128 1.11 -1.89 -3.94
N THR A 129 0.13 -1.14 -4.45
CA THR A 129 0.20 0.34 -4.52
C THR A 129 -1.07 0.95 -3.96
N LEU A 130 -0.94 1.93 -3.08
CA LEU A 130 -2.05 2.77 -2.59
C LEU A 130 -1.79 4.21 -2.97
N LEU A 131 -2.81 4.87 -3.52
CA LEU A 131 -2.84 6.30 -3.77
C LEU A 131 -3.78 6.98 -2.77
N LEU A 132 -3.21 7.83 -1.93
CA LEU A 132 -3.92 8.52 -0.85
C LEU A 132 -3.92 10.03 -1.06
N ILE A 133 -4.98 10.68 -0.64
CA ILE A 133 -5.11 12.13 -0.72
C ILE A 133 -5.48 12.68 0.67
N ALA A 134 -4.67 13.59 1.19
CA ALA A 134 -4.77 14.10 2.56
C ALA A 134 -5.67 15.35 2.73
N GLY A 135 -6.23 15.88 1.65
CA GLY A 135 -7.18 17.00 1.69
C GLY A 135 -6.73 18.19 0.86
N ASP A 136 -7.44 19.32 1.05
CA ASP A 136 -7.18 20.63 0.44
C ASP A 136 -6.91 20.57 -1.07
N LEU A 137 -7.81 19.87 -1.76
CA LEU A 137 -7.83 19.78 -3.21
C LEU A 137 -8.46 20.99 -3.89
N PHE A 138 -9.42 21.61 -3.22
CA PHE A 138 -10.23 22.69 -3.77
C PHE A 138 -9.69 24.05 -3.33
N LEU A 139 -10.08 25.08 -4.08
CA LEU A 139 -9.91 26.49 -3.73
C LEU A 139 -8.45 26.93 -3.58
N GLY A 140 -7.93 27.54 -4.64
CA GLY A 140 -6.61 28.19 -4.65
C GLY A 140 -6.12 28.60 -6.04
N SER A 141 -6.71 28.02 -7.09
CA SER A 141 -6.49 28.45 -8.48
C SER A 141 -7.70 29.20 -9.07
N PRO A 142 -7.51 30.08 -10.08
CA PRO A 142 -8.62 30.71 -10.80
C PRO A 142 -9.57 29.69 -11.44
N LEU A 143 -9.05 28.56 -11.93
CA LEU A 143 -9.87 27.48 -12.48
C LEU A 143 -10.78 26.88 -11.42
N SER A 144 -10.26 26.62 -10.22
CA SER A 144 -11.04 26.09 -9.09
C SER A 144 -12.22 27.01 -8.74
N ALA A 145 -11.96 28.32 -8.69
CA ALA A 145 -12.98 29.32 -8.39
C ALA A 145 -14.04 29.44 -9.49
N LEU A 146 -13.63 29.43 -10.76
CA LEU A 146 -14.53 29.55 -11.91
C LEU A 146 -15.45 28.32 -12.06
N TYR A 147 -14.90 27.12 -11.87
CA TYR A 147 -15.62 25.86 -12.06
C TYR A 147 -16.16 25.26 -10.75
N LYS A 148 -16.03 25.99 -9.63
CA LYS A 148 -16.56 25.59 -8.30
C LYS A 148 -16.18 24.15 -7.89
N GLY A 149 -14.97 23.72 -8.22
CA GLY A 149 -14.47 22.39 -7.88
C GLY A 149 -14.79 21.26 -8.88
N GLU A 150 -15.57 21.50 -9.94
CA GLU A 150 -15.98 20.44 -10.88
C GLU A 150 -14.79 19.83 -11.62
N VAL A 151 -13.79 20.65 -11.98
CA VAL A 151 -12.60 20.19 -12.72
C VAL A 151 -11.68 19.34 -11.84
N GLU A 152 -11.60 19.63 -10.54
CA GLU A 152 -10.89 18.82 -9.55
C GLU A 152 -11.59 17.49 -9.33
N LEU A 153 -12.93 17.48 -9.25
CA LEU A 153 -13.70 16.24 -9.16
C LEU A 153 -13.49 15.36 -10.41
N GLU A 154 -13.49 15.95 -11.60
CA GLU A 154 -13.18 15.21 -12.83
C GLU A 154 -11.76 14.63 -12.79
N PHE A 155 -10.79 15.42 -12.34
CA PHE A 155 -9.42 14.95 -12.15
C PHE A 155 -9.34 13.77 -11.18
N LEU A 156 -10.00 13.84 -10.02
CA LEU A 156 -10.06 12.74 -9.04
C LEU A 156 -10.69 11.48 -9.62
N ASN A 157 -11.81 11.62 -10.34
CA ASN A 157 -12.50 10.51 -11.00
C ASN A 157 -11.58 9.79 -12.01
N ARG A 158 -10.72 10.53 -12.70
CA ARG A 158 -9.74 9.97 -13.64
C ARG A 158 -8.51 9.40 -12.92
N LEU A 159 -8.05 10.03 -11.86
CA LEU A 159 -6.87 9.62 -11.09
C LEU A 159 -7.12 8.34 -10.26
N ARG A 160 -8.36 8.18 -9.77
CA ARG A 160 -8.83 7.04 -8.95
C ARG A 160 -7.95 6.80 -7.71
N PRO A 161 -7.96 7.72 -6.72
CA PRO A 161 -7.35 7.47 -5.43
C PRO A 161 -8.06 6.34 -4.69
N ASP A 162 -7.33 5.62 -3.85
CA ASP A 162 -7.83 4.51 -3.04
C ASP A 162 -8.54 5.03 -1.78
N ALA A 163 -8.07 6.15 -1.23
CA ALA A 163 -8.77 6.88 -0.18
C ALA A 163 -8.43 8.38 -0.23
N MET A 164 -9.34 9.19 0.29
CA MET A 164 -9.18 10.64 0.41
C MET A 164 -9.84 11.13 1.70
N THR A 165 -9.22 12.12 2.36
CA THR A 165 -9.84 12.88 3.45
C THR A 165 -10.27 14.27 3.00
N LEU A 166 -11.23 14.85 3.72
CA LEU A 166 -11.55 16.27 3.57
C LEU A 166 -10.46 17.13 4.21
N GLY A 167 -10.18 18.26 3.59
CA GLY A 167 -9.33 19.29 4.17
C GLY A 167 -10.13 20.32 4.96
N ASN A 168 -9.50 21.45 5.27
CA ASN A 168 -10.17 22.57 5.94
C ASN A 168 -10.85 23.54 4.95
N HIS A 169 -10.50 23.44 3.66
CA HIS A 169 -11.02 24.25 2.57
C HIS A 169 -12.24 23.63 1.87
#